data_AF-A0A1A8SC77-F1
#
_entry.id   AF-A0A1A8SC77-F1
#
_cell.length_a   1.000
_cell.length_b   1.000
_cell.length_c   1.000
_cell.angle_alpha   90.00
_cell.angle_beta   90.00
_cell.angle_gamma   90.00
#
_symmetry.space_group_name_H-M   'P 1'
#
loop_
_entity.id
_entity.type
_entity.pdbx_description
1 polymer ?
#
loop_
_entity_poly.entity_id
_entity_poly.type
_entity_poly.pdbx_seq_one_letter_code
_entity_poly.pdbx_strand_id
1 'polypeptide(L)'
;MVCNPWFERASMLVILLNCVTLGMFHPCEDINCDSERCKILQEFDDFIFAFFAIEMVIKMVALGIFGKKCYLGDTWNRLDFFIVLAGMLEYSLNLQNVSFSAVRTVRVLRPLRAINRVPSMRILVTLLLDTLPMLGNVLLLCFFVFFIFGIVGVQLWAGLLRNRCFVKDNFSFPLSVELGKYFHTENDDENPFICSMPRDNGMRDCGSIPKLYDEGGQQCNLDIDSYNSTDNTTCVNWNQYYTNCSAGLINPFKGAINFDNICYAWIAIFQVITLEGWVDIMYFVMDAHSFYNFIYFILLIIIGSFFMINLCLVVIATQFSETKQRESQLMKEQRVRFMSNASTLASLSEPGSCYDELLKYLVHIIRKGAKQAAHACRFLARRAGLNIANSPPPTEPQRSQSQRRRRKSSRQGSVSVHHMVHHHHQHHH
;
A
#
# COMPACT_ATOMS: atom_id res chain seq x y z
N MET A 1 -1.14 26.65 17.80
CA MET A 1 -0.15 26.25 16.77
C MET A 1 -0.67 25.08 15.96
N VAL A 2 -1.01 23.94 16.58
CA VAL A 2 -1.52 22.73 15.89
C VAL A 2 -2.81 22.96 15.10
N CYS A 3 -3.73 23.81 15.56
CA CYS A 3 -5.00 24.12 14.88
C CYS A 3 -4.93 25.36 13.97
N ASN A 4 -3.75 25.93 13.72
CA ASN A 4 -3.64 27.12 12.88
C ASN A 4 -3.67 26.71 11.39
N PRO A 5 -4.58 27.25 10.57
CA PRO A 5 -4.64 26.92 9.13
C PRO A 5 -3.34 27.24 8.38
N TRP A 6 -2.54 28.21 8.85
CA TRP A 6 -1.22 28.50 8.27
C TRP A 6 -0.22 27.37 8.53
N PHE A 7 -0.31 26.71 9.68
CA PHE A 7 0.56 25.58 10.01
C PHE A 7 0.22 24.37 9.13
N GLU A 8 -1.06 24.12 8.87
CA GLU A 8 -1.49 23.06 7.95
C GLU A 8 -0.98 23.29 6.51
N ARG A 9 -1.09 24.53 6.00
CA ARG A 9 -0.58 24.89 4.67
C ARG A 9 0.94 24.77 4.59
N ALA A 10 1.66 25.20 5.62
CA ALA A 10 3.12 25.07 5.69
C ALA A 10 3.54 23.60 5.69
N SER A 11 2.88 22.76 6.49
CA SER A 11 3.15 21.32 6.50
C SER A 11 2.89 20.67 5.14
N MET A 12 1.84 21.06 4.43
CA MET A 12 1.57 20.57 3.07
C MET A 12 2.68 20.95 2.07
N LEU A 13 3.19 22.19 2.16
CA LEU A 13 4.30 22.62 1.31
C LEU A 13 5.58 21.82 1.58
N VAL A 14 5.85 21.49 2.84
CA VAL A 14 6.99 20.62 3.22
C VAL A 14 6.81 19.20 2.68
N ILE A 15 5.60 18.65 2.69
CA ILE A 15 5.33 17.34 2.08
C ILE A 15 5.57 17.38 0.57
N LEU A 16 5.10 18.41 -0.11
CA LEU A 16 5.33 18.56 -1.56
C LEU A 16 6.82 18.69 -1.88
N LEU A 17 7.57 19.47 -1.10
CA LEU A 17 9.02 19.56 -1.22
C LEU A 17 9.67 18.18 -1.04
N ASN A 18 9.22 17.38 -0.07
CA ASN A 18 9.73 16.03 0.11
C ASN A 18 9.41 15.08 -1.05
N CYS A 19 8.25 15.21 -1.68
CA CYS A 19 7.94 14.44 -2.88
C CYS A 19 8.88 14.80 -4.04
N VAL A 20 9.24 16.09 -4.17
CA VAL A 20 10.20 16.56 -5.19
C VAL A 20 11.60 16.02 -4.89
N THR A 21 12.07 16.06 -3.63
CA THR A 21 13.39 15.52 -3.27
C THR A 21 13.48 14.02 -3.53
N LEU A 22 12.42 13.26 -3.19
CA LEU A 22 12.33 11.83 -3.51
C LEU A 22 12.29 11.55 -5.01
N GLY A 23 11.58 12.36 -5.79
CA GLY A 23 11.50 12.21 -7.25
C GLY A 23 12.80 12.56 -7.97
N MET A 24 13.65 13.40 -7.37
CA MET A 24 14.96 13.78 -7.90
C MET A 24 16.09 12.79 -7.54
N PHE A 25 15.80 11.72 -6.81
CA PHE A 25 16.81 10.73 -6.42
C PHE A 25 17.21 9.84 -7.61
N HIS A 26 18.52 9.74 -7.90
CA HIS A 26 19.04 8.87 -8.97
C HIS A 26 19.68 7.60 -8.39
N PRO A 27 19.01 6.44 -8.45
CA PRO A 27 19.48 5.22 -7.78
C PRO A 27 20.83 4.69 -8.30
N CYS A 28 21.22 4.99 -9.54
CA CYS A 28 22.47 4.50 -10.14
C CYS A 28 23.69 5.37 -9.78
N GLU A 29 23.47 6.67 -9.52
CA GLU A 29 24.55 7.66 -9.30
C GLU A 29 24.71 8.00 -7.81
N ASP A 30 23.62 7.97 -7.04
CA ASP A 30 23.56 8.43 -5.65
C ASP A 30 23.78 7.30 -4.62
N ILE A 31 24.45 6.19 -4.99
CA ILE A 31 24.70 5.07 -4.05
C ILE A 31 25.73 5.46 -2.99
N ASN A 32 26.80 6.14 -3.41
CA ASN A 32 27.89 6.60 -2.53
C ASN A 32 27.75 8.09 -2.15
N CYS A 33 26.79 8.81 -2.75
CA CYS A 33 26.50 10.23 -2.50
C CYS A 33 27.73 11.16 -2.52
N ASP A 34 28.62 10.94 -3.48
CA ASP A 34 29.80 11.78 -3.69
C ASP A 34 29.45 13.11 -4.36
N SER A 35 28.36 13.13 -5.15
CA SER A 35 27.89 14.31 -5.89
C SER A 35 27.40 15.43 -4.95
N GLU A 36 27.70 16.70 -5.29
CA GLU A 36 27.17 17.86 -4.54
C GLU A 36 25.64 17.88 -4.52
N ARG A 37 25.02 17.41 -5.62
CA ARG A 37 23.58 17.23 -5.70
C ARG A 37 23.06 16.26 -4.63
N CYS A 38 23.64 15.06 -4.47
CA CYS A 38 23.16 14.14 -3.44
C CYS A 38 23.28 14.76 -2.04
N LYS A 39 24.40 15.45 -1.75
CA LYS A 39 24.61 16.11 -0.46
C LYS A 39 23.54 17.16 -0.17
N ILE A 40 23.21 18.00 -1.15
CA ILE A 40 22.13 19.00 -1.01
C ILE A 40 20.78 18.30 -0.79
N LEU A 41 20.46 17.24 -1.55
CA LEU A 41 19.22 16.49 -1.36
C LEU A 41 19.14 15.87 0.04
N GLN A 42 20.25 15.36 0.56
CA GLN A 42 20.34 14.79 1.90
C GLN A 42 20.12 15.85 2.99
N GLU A 43 20.70 17.04 2.85
CA GLU A 43 20.44 18.16 3.77
C GLU A 43 18.96 18.57 3.78
N PHE A 44 18.31 18.62 2.62
CA PHE A 44 16.86 18.88 2.55
C PHE A 44 16.06 17.78 3.24
N ASP A 45 16.41 16.51 3.03
CA ASP A 45 15.72 15.39 3.67
C ASP A 45 15.90 15.38 5.20
N ASP A 46 17.08 15.73 5.71
CA ASP A 46 17.35 15.89 7.14
C ASP A 46 16.55 17.05 7.74
N PHE A 47 16.46 18.18 7.03
CA PHE A 47 15.62 19.31 7.43
C PHE A 47 14.13 18.93 7.49
N ILE A 48 13.63 18.25 6.46
CA ILE A 48 12.25 17.79 6.38
C ILE A 48 11.95 16.81 7.52
N PHE A 49 12.86 15.88 7.79
CA PHE A 49 12.74 14.94 8.88
C PHE A 49 12.64 15.66 10.24
N ALA A 50 13.55 16.60 10.51
CA ALA A 50 13.54 17.39 11.74
C ALA A 50 12.23 18.18 11.92
N PHE A 51 11.71 18.79 10.85
CA PHE A 51 10.43 19.49 10.87
C PHE A 51 9.28 18.58 11.35
N PHE A 52 9.17 17.38 10.79
CA PHE A 52 8.12 16.44 11.17
C PHE A 52 8.32 15.80 12.54
N ALA A 53 9.55 15.57 12.97
CA ALA A 53 9.85 15.10 14.32
C ALA A 53 9.42 16.14 15.37
N ILE A 54 9.74 17.42 15.14
CA ILE A 54 9.32 18.52 16.01
C ILE A 54 7.80 18.65 16.03
N GLU A 55 7.16 18.59 14.87
CA GLU A 55 5.70 18.62 14.79
C GLU A 55 5.06 17.48 15.60
N MET A 56 5.58 16.26 15.50
CA MET A 56 5.11 15.12 16.26
C MET A 56 5.21 15.37 17.77
N VAL A 57 6.35 15.90 18.24
CA VAL A 57 6.55 16.25 19.66
C VAL A 57 5.52 17.29 20.12
N ILE A 58 5.29 18.34 19.32
CA ILE A 58 4.28 19.37 19.62
C ILE A 58 2.88 18.76 19.75
N LYS A 59 2.51 17.85 18.83
CA LYS A 59 1.22 17.14 18.86
C LYS A 59 1.09 16.23 20.09
N MET A 60 2.15 15.49 20.45
CA MET A 60 2.15 14.62 21.64
C MET A 60 2.00 15.40 22.94
N VAL A 61 2.66 16.56 23.06
CA VAL A 61 2.54 17.43 24.24
C VAL A 61 1.13 18.05 24.34
N ALA A 62 0.54 18.44 23.21
CA ALA A 62 -0.77 19.09 23.19
C ALA A 62 -1.95 18.12 23.44
N LEU A 63 -1.87 16.89 22.91
CA LEU A 63 -2.97 15.91 22.91
C LEU A 63 -2.80 14.80 23.97
N GLY A 64 -1.60 14.67 24.55
CA GLY A 64 -1.22 13.52 25.38
C GLY A 64 -0.85 12.28 24.54
N ILE A 65 -0.13 11.34 25.16
CA ILE A 65 0.45 10.17 24.47
C ILE A 65 -0.54 8.99 24.41
N PHE A 66 -1.16 8.63 25.54
CA PHE A 66 -2.00 7.44 25.67
C PHE A 66 -3.44 7.79 26.07
N GLY A 67 -4.41 7.36 25.25
CA GLY A 67 -5.86 7.54 25.50
C GLY A 67 -6.69 7.57 24.21
N LYS A 68 -8.00 7.32 24.31
CA LYS A 68 -8.92 7.27 23.14
C LYS A 68 -9.06 8.61 22.38
N LYS A 69 -8.72 9.73 23.02
CA LYS A 69 -8.70 11.08 22.39
C LYS A 69 -7.28 11.68 22.31
N CYS A 70 -6.25 10.86 22.54
CA CYS A 70 -4.85 11.26 22.55
C CYS A 70 -4.20 10.99 21.18
N TYR A 71 -2.94 11.39 21.00
CA TYR A 71 -2.24 11.33 19.72
C TYR A 71 -2.26 9.92 19.09
N LEU A 72 -1.93 8.87 19.86
CA LEU A 72 -1.91 7.49 19.38
C LEU A 72 -3.29 6.83 19.22
N GLY A 73 -4.36 7.50 19.65
CA GLY A 73 -5.73 7.02 19.46
C GLY A 73 -6.26 7.20 18.04
N ASP A 74 -5.67 8.12 17.27
CA ASP A 74 -6.02 8.38 15.88
C ASP A 74 -5.17 7.55 14.92
N THR A 75 -5.82 6.86 13.97
CA THR A 75 -5.16 5.92 13.05
C THR A 75 -4.16 6.62 12.14
N TRP A 76 -4.44 7.86 11.74
CA TRP A 76 -3.60 8.65 10.84
C TRP A 76 -2.37 9.22 11.56
N ASN A 77 -2.55 9.70 12.78
CA ASN A 77 -1.41 10.06 13.64
C ASN A 77 -0.51 8.85 13.97
N ARG A 78 -1.06 7.64 14.06
CA ARG A 78 -0.25 6.40 14.22
C ARG A 78 0.62 6.12 12.98
N LEU A 79 0.13 6.40 11.78
CA LEU A 79 0.92 6.32 10.54
C LEU A 79 2.04 7.38 10.54
N ASP A 80 1.73 8.63 10.90
CA ASP A 80 2.73 9.70 11.00
C ASP A 80 3.85 9.33 11.98
N PHE A 81 3.47 8.80 13.16
CA PHE A 81 4.39 8.30 14.19
C PHE A 81 5.31 7.20 13.65
N PHE A 82 4.75 6.20 12.95
CA PHE A 82 5.52 5.11 12.36
C PHE A 82 6.58 5.64 11.37
N ILE A 83 6.21 6.60 10.52
CA ILE A 83 7.15 7.18 9.55
C ILE A 83 8.25 7.97 10.25
N VAL A 84 7.95 8.72 11.32
CA VAL A 84 9.00 9.43 12.09
C VAL A 84 9.93 8.43 12.75
N LEU A 85 9.38 7.37 13.36
CA LEU A 85 10.17 6.34 14.04
C LEU A 85 11.09 5.58 13.06
N ALA A 86 10.59 5.25 11.87
CA ALA A 86 11.41 4.62 10.83
C ALA A 86 12.54 5.54 10.36
N GLY A 87 12.29 6.84 10.22
CA GLY A 87 13.34 7.82 9.91
C GLY A 87 14.37 7.99 11.05
N MET A 88 13.93 7.96 12.33
CA MET A 88 14.85 7.95 13.48
C MET A 88 15.75 6.70 13.46
N LEU A 89 15.19 5.55 13.10
CA LEU A 89 15.93 4.30 12.96
C LEU A 89 16.96 4.39 11.82
N GLU A 90 16.57 4.92 10.67
CA GLU A 90 17.47 5.17 9.53
C GLU A 90 18.66 6.06 9.93
N TYR A 91 18.39 7.19 10.60
CA TYR A 91 19.42 8.11 11.07
C TYR A 91 20.38 7.45 12.08
N SER A 92 19.84 6.67 13.02
CA SER A 92 20.62 5.98 14.06
C SER A 92 21.54 4.91 13.49
N LEU A 93 21.06 4.17 12.48
CA LEU A 93 21.82 3.15 11.77
C LEU A 93 22.97 3.77 10.95
N ASN A 94 22.72 4.93 10.34
CA ASN A 94 23.74 5.64 9.58
C ASN A 94 24.90 6.13 10.48
N LEU A 95 24.62 6.54 11.72
CA LEU A 95 25.65 6.93 12.69
C LEU A 95 26.59 5.78 13.10
N GLN A 96 26.09 4.53 13.04
CA GLN A 96 26.89 3.34 13.35
C GLN A 96 27.63 2.77 12.13
N ASN A 97 27.54 3.43 10.97
CA ASN A 97 28.02 2.93 9.67
C ASN A 97 27.44 1.55 9.27
N VAL A 98 26.32 1.14 9.88
CA VAL A 98 25.60 -0.10 9.54
C VAL A 98 24.37 0.31 8.75
N SER A 99 24.41 0.21 7.42
CA SER A 99 23.26 0.57 6.59
C SER A 99 22.52 -0.67 6.10
N PHE A 100 21.23 -0.76 6.41
CA PHE A 100 20.32 -1.69 5.76
C PHE A 100 19.63 -0.99 4.60
N SER A 101 19.89 -1.43 3.37
CA SER A 101 19.27 -0.87 2.16
C SER A 101 17.73 -0.89 2.23
N ALA A 102 17.15 -1.89 2.91
CA ALA A 102 15.71 -1.99 3.14
C ALA A 102 15.14 -0.87 4.04
N VAL A 103 15.91 -0.26 4.93
CA VAL A 103 15.42 0.86 5.75
C VAL A 103 15.31 2.13 4.92
N ARG A 104 16.22 2.31 3.94
CA ARG A 104 16.18 3.43 2.99
C ARG A 104 14.93 3.40 2.11
N THR A 105 14.31 2.25 1.85
CA THR A 105 13.07 2.19 1.05
C THR A 105 11.84 2.67 1.84
N VAL A 106 11.88 2.67 3.18
CA VAL A 106 10.77 3.15 4.03
C VAL A 106 10.49 4.64 3.81
N ARG A 107 11.46 5.41 3.32
CA ARG A 107 11.26 6.83 2.95
C ARG A 107 10.19 7.03 1.87
N VAL A 108 9.88 6.00 1.06
CA VAL A 108 8.79 6.02 0.06
C VAL A 108 7.41 6.16 0.72
N LEU A 109 7.28 5.89 2.02
CA LEU A 109 6.02 6.10 2.77
C LEU A 109 5.80 7.56 3.19
N ARG A 110 6.81 8.44 3.15
CA ARG A 110 6.70 9.85 3.61
C ARG A 110 5.59 10.64 2.89
N PRO A 111 5.36 10.48 1.56
CA PRO A 111 4.23 11.10 0.86
C PRO A 111 2.85 10.71 1.41
N LEU A 112 2.69 9.53 2.04
CA LEU A 112 1.40 9.08 2.60
C LEU A 112 0.89 10.01 3.71
N ARG A 113 1.77 10.81 4.34
CA ARG A 113 1.38 11.85 5.32
C ARG A 113 0.42 12.88 4.73
N ALA A 114 0.44 13.08 3.41
CA ALA A 114 -0.52 13.96 2.72
C ALA A 114 -1.97 13.54 3.00
N ILE A 115 -2.23 12.25 3.21
CA ILE A 115 -3.59 11.75 3.50
C ILE A 115 -4.11 12.30 4.83
N ASN A 116 -3.26 12.42 5.86
CA ASN A 116 -3.64 13.01 7.15
C ASN A 116 -3.93 14.52 7.03
N ARG A 117 -3.31 15.21 6.06
CA ARG A 117 -3.44 16.66 5.87
C ARG A 117 -4.59 17.07 4.97
N VAL A 118 -4.93 16.24 3.99
CA VAL A 118 -5.99 16.52 3.03
C VAL A 118 -7.25 15.76 3.47
N PRO A 119 -8.23 16.43 4.11
CA PRO A 119 -9.41 15.76 4.64
C PRO A 119 -10.20 15.01 3.56
N SER A 120 -10.23 15.53 2.32
CA SER A 120 -10.87 14.86 1.19
C SER A 120 -10.23 13.51 0.84
N MET A 121 -8.89 13.42 0.89
CA MET A 121 -8.15 12.17 0.65
C MET A 121 -8.39 11.18 1.79
N ARG A 122 -8.38 11.65 3.05
CA ARG A 122 -8.69 10.83 4.22
C ARG A 122 -10.06 10.17 4.11
N ILE A 123 -11.08 10.95 3.75
CA ILE A 123 -12.44 10.42 3.58
C ILE A 123 -12.43 9.32 2.52
N LEU A 124 -11.83 9.58 1.34
CA LEU A 124 -11.76 8.61 0.26
C LEU A 124 -11.07 7.29 0.66
N VAL A 125 -9.90 7.36 1.30
CA VAL A 125 -9.16 6.16 1.72
C VAL A 125 -9.90 5.41 2.83
N THR A 126 -10.55 6.12 3.76
CA THR A 126 -11.37 5.48 4.80
C THR A 126 -12.53 4.70 4.17
N LEU A 127 -13.23 5.31 3.22
CA LEU A 127 -14.31 4.64 2.48
C LEU A 127 -13.79 3.41 1.73
N LEU A 128 -12.61 3.47 1.12
CA LEU A 128 -12.00 2.32 0.44
C LEU A 128 -11.70 1.20 1.44
N LEU A 129 -11.02 1.51 2.55
CA LEU A 129 -10.68 0.53 3.58
C LEU A 129 -11.92 -0.11 4.21
N ASP A 130 -13.02 0.63 4.37
CA ASP A 130 -14.29 0.10 4.87
C ASP A 130 -14.92 -0.93 3.93
N THR A 131 -14.62 -0.89 2.62
CA THR A 131 -15.09 -1.91 1.67
C THR A 131 -14.25 -3.20 1.65
N LEU A 132 -13.01 -3.17 2.14
CA LEU A 132 -12.11 -4.33 2.09
C LEU A 132 -12.60 -5.57 2.85
N PRO A 133 -13.16 -5.47 4.07
CA PRO A 133 -13.62 -6.65 4.81
C PRO A 133 -14.66 -7.49 4.05
N MET A 134 -15.52 -6.81 3.28
CA MET A 134 -16.55 -7.45 2.46
C MET A 134 -15.96 -8.21 1.27
N LEU A 135 -14.84 -7.71 0.72
CA LEU A 135 -14.09 -8.40 -0.33
C LEU A 135 -13.44 -9.71 0.14
N GLY A 136 -13.31 -9.92 1.46
CA GLY A 136 -12.73 -11.13 2.03
C GLY A 136 -13.41 -12.43 1.55
N ASN A 137 -14.74 -12.41 1.36
CA ASN A 137 -15.47 -13.57 0.82
C ASN A 137 -15.07 -13.91 -0.61
N VAL A 138 -14.84 -12.88 -1.44
CA VAL A 138 -14.38 -13.02 -2.83
C VAL A 138 -12.97 -13.57 -2.87
N LEU A 139 -12.09 -13.05 -2.02
CA LEU A 139 -10.71 -13.51 -1.92
C LEU A 139 -10.61 -14.95 -1.43
N LEU A 140 -11.50 -15.37 -0.52
CA LEU A 140 -11.58 -16.76 -0.07
C LEU A 140 -12.01 -17.70 -1.21
N LEU A 141 -12.99 -17.29 -2.03
CA LEU A 141 -13.35 -18.05 -3.23
C LEU A 141 -12.18 -18.09 -4.23
N CYS A 142 -11.49 -16.96 -4.44
CA CYS A 142 -10.31 -16.86 -5.29
C CYS A 142 -9.22 -17.84 -4.87
N PHE A 143 -8.95 -17.90 -3.57
CA PHE A 143 -8.00 -18.85 -3.01
C PHE A 143 -8.34 -20.30 -3.35
N PHE A 144 -9.61 -20.70 -3.28
CA PHE A 144 -10.02 -22.06 -3.67
C PHE A 144 -9.82 -22.33 -5.16
N VAL A 145 -10.13 -21.38 -6.04
CA VAL A 145 -9.89 -21.52 -7.49
C VAL A 145 -8.40 -21.70 -7.76
N PHE A 146 -7.55 -20.84 -7.18
CA PHE A 146 -6.10 -20.93 -7.30
C PHE A 146 -5.55 -22.26 -6.77
N PHE A 147 -6.10 -22.76 -5.65
CA PHE A 147 -5.66 -24.02 -5.07
C PHE A 147 -6.05 -25.22 -5.94
N ILE A 148 -7.31 -25.31 -6.39
CA ILE A 148 -7.80 -26.43 -7.21
C ILE A 148 -7.05 -26.50 -8.54
N PHE A 149 -7.04 -25.39 -9.29
CA PHE A 149 -6.35 -25.34 -10.59
C PHE A 149 -4.83 -25.46 -10.41
N GLY A 150 -4.26 -24.88 -9.34
CA GLY A 150 -2.84 -25.01 -9.03
C GLY A 150 -2.40 -26.45 -8.80
N ILE A 151 -3.15 -27.22 -8.01
CA ILE A 151 -2.83 -28.64 -7.77
C ILE A 151 -2.97 -29.46 -9.05
N VAL A 152 -4.02 -29.22 -9.85
CA VAL A 152 -4.18 -29.89 -11.15
C VAL A 152 -3.01 -29.57 -12.08
N GLY A 153 -2.61 -28.30 -12.19
CA GLY A 153 -1.49 -27.90 -13.04
C GLY A 153 -0.16 -28.50 -12.60
N VAL A 154 0.12 -28.53 -11.29
CA VAL A 154 1.34 -29.17 -10.76
C VAL A 154 1.35 -30.68 -11.02
N GLN A 155 0.21 -31.36 -10.87
CA GLN A 155 0.14 -32.81 -11.12
C GLN A 155 0.29 -33.16 -12.60
N LEU A 156 -0.18 -32.30 -13.51
CA LEU A 156 -0.13 -32.56 -14.95
C LEU A 156 1.21 -32.15 -15.58
N TRP A 157 1.81 -31.03 -15.16
CA TRP A 157 2.90 -30.39 -15.94
C TRP A 157 4.17 -30.08 -15.16
N ALA A 158 4.35 -30.62 -13.95
CA ALA A 158 5.59 -30.47 -13.21
C ALA A 158 6.79 -30.99 -14.03
N GLY A 159 7.79 -30.14 -14.22
CA GLY A 159 9.03 -30.44 -14.95
C GLY A 159 8.92 -30.40 -16.47
N LEU A 160 7.72 -30.37 -17.07
CA LEU A 160 7.56 -30.48 -18.53
C LEU A 160 8.05 -29.25 -19.30
N LEU A 161 7.90 -28.06 -18.73
CA LEU A 161 8.37 -26.82 -19.38
C LEU A 161 9.90 -26.70 -19.45
N ARG A 162 10.62 -27.60 -18.77
CA ARG A 162 12.08 -27.70 -18.84
C ARG A 162 12.54 -28.51 -20.06
N ASN A 163 11.67 -29.26 -20.72
CA ASN A 163 12.05 -30.15 -21.80
C ASN A 163 12.69 -29.38 -22.96
N ARG A 164 13.83 -29.86 -23.45
CA ARG A 164 14.56 -29.34 -24.62
C ARG A 164 15.07 -30.50 -25.46
N CYS A 165 15.39 -30.23 -26.73
CA CYS A 165 15.99 -31.21 -27.62
C CYS A 165 17.51 -31.18 -27.51
N PHE A 166 18.08 -32.23 -26.94
CA PHE A 166 19.51 -32.44 -26.78
C PHE A 166 20.08 -33.30 -27.90
N VAL A 167 21.37 -33.12 -28.15
CA VAL A 167 22.18 -34.11 -28.87
C VAL A 167 22.36 -35.36 -28.01
N LYS A 168 22.66 -36.50 -28.64
CA LYS A 168 22.98 -37.74 -27.93
C LYS A 168 24.28 -37.57 -27.13
N ASP A 169 24.39 -38.23 -25.98
CA ASP A 169 25.56 -38.09 -25.08
C ASP A 169 26.90 -38.44 -25.73
N ASN A 170 26.90 -39.33 -26.72
CA ASN A 170 28.11 -39.75 -27.45
C ASN A 170 28.46 -38.82 -28.62
N PHE A 171 27.69 -37.76 -28.85
CA PHE A 171 27.87 -36.84 -29.97
C PHE A 171 28.36 -35.49 -29.46
N SER A 172 29.46 -35.01 -30.04
CA SER A 172 30.01 -33.68 -29.77
C SER A 172 30.25 -32.95 -31.09
N PHE A 173 29.88 -31.67 -31.13
CA PHE A 173 30.17 -30.83 -32.29
C PHE A 173 31.68 -30.55 -32.43
N PRO A 174 32.18 -30.31 -33.66
CA PRO A 174 33.54 -29.82 -33.88
C PRO A 174 33.79 -28.50 -33.14
N LEU A 175 35.00 -28.29 -32.62
CA LEU A 175 35.35 -27.13 -31.77
C LEU A 175 35.16 -25.76 -32.46
N SER A 176 35.16 -25.75 -33.79
CA SER A 176 34.95 -24.58 -34.64
C SER A 176 33.48 -24.13 -34.74
N VAL A 177 32.55 -24.96 -34.27
CA VAL A 177 31.10 -24.69 -34.31
C VAL A 177 30.64 -24.45 -32.88
N GLU A 178 30.36 -23.18 -32.54
CA GLU A 178 29.91 -22.76 -31.21
C GLU A 178 28.42 -23.10 -30.97
N LEU A 179 28.06 -24.38 -31.06
CA LEU A 179 26.71 -24.88 -30.79
C LEU A 179 26.57 -25.44 -29.37
N GLY A 180 25.45 -25.14 -28.73
CA GLY A 180 25.08 -25.67 -27.41
C GLY A 180 24.73 -27.16 -27.42
N LYS A 181 24.63 -27.76 -26.24
CA LYS A 181 24.21 -29.17 -26.08
C LYS A 181 22.73 -29.41 -26.39
N TYR A 182 21.93 -28.35 -26.42
CA TYR A 182 20.52 -28.39 -26.79
C TYR A 182 20.22 -27.30 -27.81
N PHE A 183 19.10 -27.47 -28.52
CA PHE A 183 18.66 -26.52 -29.53
C PHE A 183 18.19 -25.20 -28.90
N HIS A 184 18.86 -24.10 -29.22
CA HIS A 184 18.50 -22.75 -28.80
C HIS A 184 17.78 -22.00 -29.93
N THR A 185 16.75 -21.25 -29.58
CA THR A 185 16.11 -20.27 -30.48
C THR A 185 16.78 -18.89 -30.32
N GLU A 186 16.49 -17.95 -31.23
CA GLU A 186 17.02 -16.57 -31.14
C GLU A 186 16.66 -15.90 -29.81
N ASN A 187 15.47 -16.18 -29.28
CA ASN A 187 14.96 -15.69 -27.99
C ASN A 187 14.58 -16.87 -27.06
N ASP A 188 15.57 -17.71 -26.71
CA ASP A 188 15.36 -18.95 -25.92
C ASP A 188 14.70 -18.70 -24.55
N ASP A 189 14.87 -17.50 -23.97
CA ASP A 189 14.22 -17.13 -22.71
C ASP A 189 12.70 -16.93 -22.88
N GLU A 190 12.25 -16.26 -23.94
CA GLU A 190 10.84 -15.90 -24.14
C GLU A 190 10.07 -16.94 -24.96
N ASN A 191 10.72 -17.56 -25.94
CA ASN A 191 10.14 -18.56 -26.82
C ASN A 191 11.10 -19.73 -27.04
N PRO A 192 11.32 -20.56 -26.01
CA PRO A 192 12.13 -21.76 -26.14
C PRO A 192 11.44 -22.82 -26.99
N PHE A 193 12.24 -23.68 -27.64
CA PHE A 193 11.72 -24.88 -28.28
C PHE A 193 11.51 -25.99 -27.25
N ILE A 194 10.29 -26.11 -26.74
CA ILE A 194 9.90 -27.14 -25.77
C ILE A 194 9.41 -28.37 -26.53
N CYS A 195 9.95 -29.54 -26.19
CA CYS A 195 9.60 -30.81 -26.80
C CYS A 195 8.73 -31.70 -25.90
N SER A 196 7.92 -32.53 -26.54
CA SER A 196 7.19 -33.63 -25.95
C SER A 196 8.12 -34.81 -25.69
N MET A 197 8.01 -35.42 -24.51
CA MET A 197 8.65 -36.72 -24.28
C MET A 197 7.87 -37.82 -25.02
N PRO A 198 8.51 -38.96 -25.38
CA PRO A 198 7.82 -40.04 -26.11
C PRO A 198 6.61 -40.66 -25.38
N ARG A 199 6.44 -40.38 -24.09
CA ARG A 199 5.30 -40.83 -23.29
C ARG A 199 4.08 -39.91 -23.42
N ASP A 200 4.32 -38.65 -23.77
CA ASP A 200 3.33 -37.59 -23.86
C ASP A 200 2.93 -37.36 -25.32
N ASN A 201 1.76 -36.76 -25.54
CA ASN A 201 1.21 -36.51 -26.88
C ASN A 201 1.26 -35.03 -27.22
N GLY A 202 2.38 -34.37 -26.89
CA GLY A 202 2.59 -32.95 -27.14
C GLY A 202 2.63 -32.62 -28.62
N MET A 203 2.44 -31.35 -28.96
CA MET A 203 2.35 -30.90 -30.35
C MET A 203 3.72 -30.75 -31.03
N ARG A 204 4.81 -30.67 -30.26
CA ARG A 204 6.18 -30.50 -30.78
C ARG A 204 7.06 -31.66 -30.37
N ASP A 205 7.71 -32.25 -31.36
CA ASP A 205 8.75 -33.26 -31.18
C ASP A 205 10.10 -32.72 -31.66
N CYS A 206 11.20 -33.34 -31.25
CA CYS A 206 12.52 -32.95 -31.76
C CYS A 206 12.69 -33.16 -33.27
N GLY A 207 11.80 -33.93 -33.91
CA GLY A 207 11.75 -34.05 -35.37
C GLY A 207 11.20 -32.81 -36.08
N SER A 208 10.47 -31.93 -35.39
CA SER A 208 9.88 -30.72 -35.98
C SER A 208 10.78 -29.48 -35.82
N ILE A 209 12.05 -29.65 -35.44
CA ILE A 209 13.01 -28.55 -35.37
C ILE A 209 13.20 -27.95 -36.77
N PRO A 210 13.16 -26.61 -36.92
CA PRO A 210 13.41 -25.96 -38.20
C PRO A 210 14.77 -26.34 -38.77
N LYS A 211 14.81 -26.63 -40.08
CA LYS A 211 16.07 -26.89 -40.78
C LYS A 211 16.86 -25.60 -40.91
N LEU A 212 18.19 -25.70 -40.86
CA LEU A 212 19.08 -24.56 -41.06
C LEU A 212 19.04 -24.11 -42.53
N TYR A 213 19.01 -22.80 -42.74
CA TYR A 213 19.13 -22.17 -44.06
C TYR A 213 20.39 -21.32 -44.09
N ASP A 214 21.06 -21.30 -45.23
CA ASP A 214 22.21 -20.46 -45.51
C ASP A 214 21.82 -18.97 -45.67
N GLU A 215 22.80 -18.06 -45.65
CA GLU A 215 22.59 -16.62 -45.85
C GLU A 215 21.90 -16.30 -47.20
N GLY A 216 22.08 -17.16 -48.20
CA GLY A 216 21.40 -17.09 -49.51
C GLY A 216 19.99 -17.68 -49.55
N GLY A 217 19.43 -18.14 -48.41
CA GLY A 217 18.10 -18.75 -48.31
C GLY A 217 18.00 -20.20 -48.81
N GLN A 218 19.14 -20.86 -49.08
CA GLN A 218 19.16 -22.27 -49.46
C GLN A 218 19.17 -23.16 -48.21
N GLN A 219 18.43 -24.26 -48.25
CA GLN A 219 18.33 -25.20 -47.13
C GLN A 219 19.62 -26.02 -46.99
N CYS A 220 20.22 -26.02 -45.81
CA CYS A 220 21.33 -26.91 -45.48
C CYS A 220 20.83 -28.37 -45.46
N ASN A 221 21.49 -29.24 -46.23
CA ASN A 221 21.13 -30.65 -46.34
C ASN A 221 22.31 -31.60 -46.10
N LEU A 222 23.49 -31.04 -45.84
CA LEU A 222 24.70 -31.82 -45.66
C LEU A 222 24.82 -32.35 -44.23
N ASP A 223 25.51 -33.49 -44.09
CA ASP A 223 25.83 -34.14 -42.83
C ASP A 223 27.20 -33.70 -42.30
N ILE A 224 27.50 -34.07 -41.05
CA ILE A 224 28.76 -33.77 -40.37
C ILE A 224 29.99 -34.25 -41.15
N ASP A 225 29.91 -35.37 -41.89
CA ASP A 225 31.05 -35.95 -42.60
C ASP A 225 31.55 -35.06 -43.74
N SER A 226 30.68 -34.24 -44.32
CA SER A 226 31.03 -33.27 -45.35
C SER A 226 31.43 -31.90 -44.79
N TYR A 227 31.53 -31.75 -43.46
CA TYR A 227 31.89 -30.49 -42.80
C TYR A 227 33.20 -29.89 -43.31
N ASN A 228 34.23 -30.72 -43.52
CA ASN A 228 35.52 -30.25 -44.05
C ASN A 228 35.50 -29.97 -45.56
N SER A 229 34.41 -30.32 -46.25
CA SER A 229 34.24 -30.20 -47.70
C SER A 229 33.11 -29.23 -48.09
N THR A 230 32.64 -28.41 -47.15
CA THR A 230 31.64 -27.37 -47.44
C THR A 230 32.27 -26.20 -48.20
N ASP A 231 31.72 -25.88 -49.36
CA ASP A 231 32.00 -24.65 -50.11
C ASP A 231 31.09 -23.49 -49.64
N ASN A 232 31.32 -22.26 -50.13
CA ASN A 232 30.50 -21.06 -49.83
C ASN A 232 29.01 -21.16 -50.23
N THR A 233 28.58 -22.25 -50.89
CA THR A 233 27.20 -22.48 -51.33
C THR A 233 26.55 -23.69 -50.66
N THR A 234 27.27 -24.38 -49.77
CA THR A 234 26.79 -25.62 -49.14
C THR A 234 27.04 -25.57 -47.65
N CYS A 235 26.02 -25.89 -46.85
CA CYS A 235 26.09 -25.86 -45.40
C CYS A 235 25.59 -27.16 -44.78
N VAL A 236 26.18 -27.52 -43.63
CA VAL A 236 25.78 -28.67 -42.81
C VAL A 236 24.57 -28.29 -41.97
N ASN A 237 23.55 -29.15 -41.95
CA ASN A 237 22.38 -28.94 -41.11
C ASN A 237 22.61 -29.51 -39.72
N TRP A 238 23.16 -28.72 -38.81
CA TRP A 238 23.41 -29.16 -37.44
C TRP A 238 22.13 -29.47 -36.64
N ASN A 239 21.00 -28.85 -37.02
CA ASN A 239 19.74 -28.99 -36.28
C ASN A 239 19.20 -30.42 -36.28
N GLN A 240 19.61 -31.25 -37.25
CA GLN A 240 19.16 -32.65 -37.35
C GLN A 240 19.69 -33.56 -36.23
N TYR A 241 20.74 -33.15 -35.51
CA TYR A 241 21.35 -33.98 -34.46
C TYR A 241 20.65 -33.83 -33.10
N TYR A 242 19.82 -32.80 -32.91
CA TYR A 242 19.00 -32.62 -31.71
C TYR A 242 17.79 -33.56 -31.76
N THR A 243 17.96 -34.78 -31.27
CA THR A 243 16.94 -35.84 -31.39
C THR A 243 16.42 -36.32 -30.04
N ASN A 244 17.13 -36.04 -28.95
CA ASN A 244 16.80 -36.55 -27.63
C ASN A 244 16.04 -35.49 -26.82
N CYS A 245 14.73 -35.66 -26.62
CA CYS A 245 13.98 -34.78 -25.73
C CYS A 245 14.25 -35.15 -24.27
N SER A 246 14.81 -34.22 -23.49
CA SER A 246 15.02 -34.42 -22.05
C SER A 246 14.88 -33.12 -21.26
N ALA A 247 14.69 -33.23 -19.94
CA ALA A 247 14.50 -32.08 -19.07
C ALA A 247 15.81 -31.28 -18.93
N GLY A 248 15.76 -30.00 -19.32
CA GLY A 248 16.83 -29.04 -19.13
C GLY A 248 16.89 -28.45 -17.73
N LEU A 249 17.77 -27.47 -17.55
CA LEU A 249 18.05 -26.86 -16.25
C LEU A 249 17.13 -25.68 -15.92
N ILE A 250 16.68 -24.94 -16.93
CA ILE A 250 16.03 -23.64 -16.77
C ILE A 250 14.64 -23.66 -17.45
N ASN A 251 13.65 -23.13 -16.74
CA ASN A 251 12.28 -22.93 -17.26
C ASN A 251 12.19 -21.62 -18.08
N PRO A 252 11.17 -21.46 -18.95
CA PRO A 252 10.96 -20.22 -19.72
C PRO A 252 10.85 -18.96 -18.84
N PHE A 253 11.06 -17.80 -19.45
CA PHE A 253 11.06 -16.47 -18.82
C PHE A 253 11.99 -16.40 -17.60
N LYS A 254 13.24 -16.84 -17.77
CA LYS A 254 14.26 -16.89 -16.69
C LYS A 254 13.79 -17.67 -15.46
N GLY A 255 12.96 -18.68 -15.68
CA GLY A 255 12.41 -19.54 -14.65
C GLY A 255 11.13 -19.06 -13.97
N ALA A 256 10.55 -17.93 -14.40
CA ALA A 256 9.35 -17.37 -13.77
C ALA A 256 8.09 -18.21 -13.99
N ILE A 257 7.98 -18.86 -15.17
CA ILE A 257 6.77 -19.59 -15.57
C ILE A 257 7.06 -21.10 -15.55
N ASN A 258 6.46 -21.81 -14.60
CA ASN A 258 6.51 -23.26 -14.48
C ASN A 258 5.40 -23.79 -13.55
N PHE A 259 5.23 -25.11 -13.55
CA PHE A 259 4.29 -25.83 -12.69
C PHE A 259 5.00 -26.79 -11.73
N ASP A 260 6.27 -26.50 -11.39
CA ASP A 260 7.09 -27.39 -10.56
C ASP A 260 6.68 -27.34 -9.08
N ASN A 261 6.13 -26.20 -8.64
CA ASN A 261 5.64 -25.98 -7.29
C ASN A 261 4.33 -25.19 -7.31
N ILE A 262 3.54 -25.31 -6.25
CA ILE A 262 2.24 -24.63 -6.14
C ILE A 262 2.34 -23.11 -6.25
N CYS A 263 3.40 -22.48 -5.72
CA CYS A 263 3.59 -21.04 -5.79
C CYS A 263 3.87 -20.55 -7.22
N TYR A 264 4.69 -21.27 -8.00
CA TYR A 264 4.93 -20.93 -9.40
C TYR A 264 3.69 -21.19 -10.26
N ALA A 265 2.95 -22.27 -9.97
CA ALA A 265 1.66 -22.52 -10.59
C ALA A 265 0.67 -21.38 -10.31
N TRP A 266 0.66 -20.81 -9.11
CA TRP A 266 -0.17 -19.64 -8.79
C TRP A 266 0.25 -18.37 -9.53
N ILE A 267 1.54 -18.16 -9.78
CA ILE A 267 2.01 -17.04 -10.61
C ILE A 267 1.51 -17.21 -12.04
N ALA A 268 1.65 -18.40 -12.62
CA ALA A 268 1.15 -18.71 -13.96
C ALA A 268 -0.38 -18.57 -14.05
N ILE A 269 -1.12 -19.09 -13.06
CA ILE A 269 -2.58 -18.98 -12.98
C ILE A 269 -3.02 -17.52 -12.85
N PHE A 270 -2.34 -16.71 -12.04
CA PHE A 270 -2.62 -15.29 -11.90
C PHE A 270 -2.50 -14.58 -13.26
N GLN A 271 -1.42 -14.85 -13.99
CA GLN A 271 -1.21 -14.32 -15.35
C GLN A 271 -2.30 -14.79 -16.34
N VAL A 272 -2.77 -16.03 -16.24
CA VAL A 272 -3.90 -16.51 -17.04
C VAL A 272 -5.21 -15.78 -16.70
N ILE A 273 -5.48 -15.54 -15.42
CA ILE A 273 -6.70 -14.85 -14.97
C ILE A 273 -6.73 -13.38 -15.41
N THR A 274 -5.57 -12.71 -15.46
CA THR A 274 -5.45 -11.33 -15.98
C THR A 274 -5.57 -11.24 -17.50
N LEU A 275 -5.64 -12.38 -18.21
CA LEU A 275 -5.74 -12.47 -19.67
C LEU A 275 -4.53 -11.88 -20.41
N GLU A 276 -3.35 -11.84 -19.78
CA GLU A 276 -2.11 -11.33 -20.37
C GLU A 276 -1.12 -12.48 -20.59
N GLY A 277 -0.63 -12.70 -21.81
CA GLY A 277 0.38 -13.74 -22.10
C GLY A 277 -0.06 -15.18 -21.80
N TRP A 278 -1.35 -15.42 -21.56
CA TRP A 278 -1.90 -16.75 -21.22
C TRP A 278 -1.81 -17.75 -22.39
N VAL A 279 -1.82 -17.22 -23.62
CA VAL A 279 -1.72 -18.01 -24.86
C VAL A 279 -0.35 -18.69 -24.94
N ASP A 280 0.72 -17.99 -24.54
CA ASP A 280 2.08 -18.53 -24.58
C ASP A 280 2.23 -19.69 -23.58
N ILE A 281 1.70 -19.51 -22.36
CA ILE A 281 1.69 -20.57 -21.33
C ILE A 281 0.91 -21.80 -21.83
N MET A 282 -0.25 -21.57 -22.45
CA MET A 282 -1.06 -22.64 -23.03
C MET A 282 -0.30 -23.37 -24.14
N TYR A 283 0.35 -22.65 -25.06
CA TYR A 283 1.11 -23.26 -26.15
C TYR A 283 2.32 -24.05 -25.65
N PHE A 284 3.05 -23.56 -24.65
CA PHE A 284 4.13 -24.32 -24.04
C PHE A 284 3.65 -25.64 -23.44
N VAL A 285 2.49 -25.63 -22.77
CA VAL A 285 1.88 -26.83 -22.20
C VAL A 285 1.31 -27.77 -23.29
N MET A 286 0.78 -27.21 -24.38
CA MET A 286 0.31 -28.00 -25.53
C MET A 286 1.45 -28.67 -26.30
N ASP A 287 2.55 -27.94 -26.49
CA ASP A 287 3.76 -28.44 -27.14
C ASP A 287 4.42 -29.56 -26.33
N ALA A 288 4.44 -29.45 -25.00
CA ALA A 288 5.14 -30.39 -24.12
C ALA A 288 4.32 -31.64 -23.72
N HIS A 289 2.98 -31.53 -23.59
CA HIS A 289 2.17 -32.60 -22.98
C HIS A 289 1.03 -33.11 -23.88
N SER A 290 0.13 -32.21 -24.30
CA SER A 290 -1.01 -32.59 -25.15
C SER A 290 -1.76 -31.39 -25.71
N PHE A 291 -2.27 -31.52 -26.93
CA PHE A 291 -3.22 -30.58 -27.52
C PHE A 291 -4.43 -30.30 -26.61
N TYR A 292 -5.01 -31.31 -25.95
CA TYR A 292 -6.25 -31.18 -25.16
C TYR A 292 -6.12 -30.32 -23.89
N ASN A 293 -4.90 -29.91 -23.52
CA ASN A 293 -4.68 -29.04 -22.37
C ASN A 293 -5.38 -27.67 -22.51
N PHE A 294 -5.75 -27.24 -23.73
CA PHE A 294 -6.55 -26.01 -23.93
C PHE A 294 -7.83 -26.00 -23.07
N ILE A 295 -8.44 -27.16 -22.80
CA ILE A 295 -9.67 -27.28 -22.00
C ILE A 295 -9.44 -26.73 -20.58
N TYR A 296 -8.29 -27.02 -19.98
CA TYR A 296 -7.94 -26.47 -18.67
C TYR A 296 -7.90 -24.95 -18.69
N PHE A 297 -7.25 -24.34 -19.69
CA PHE A 297 -7.09 -22.90 -19.78
C PHE A 297 -8.43 -22.21 -20.05
N ILE A 298 -9.26 -22.77 -20.93
CA ILE A 298 -10.61 -22.23 -21.19
C ILE A 298 -11.49 -22.32 -19.94
N LEU A 299 -11.48 -23.44 -19.21
CA LEU A 299 -12.20 -23.56 -17.94
C LEU A 299 -11.68 -22.57 -16.89
N LEU A 300 -10.37 -22.40 -16.78
CA LEU A 300 -9.75 -21.44 -15.86
C LEU A 300 -10.10 -19.99 -16.23
N ILE A 301 -10.23 -19.66 -17.52
CA ILE A 301 -10.63 -18.31 -17.95
C ILE A 301 -12.12 -18.06 -17.63
N ILE A 302 -12.99 -19.03 -17.92
CA ILE A 302 -14.44 -18.91 -17.65
C ILE A 302 -14.70 -18.84 -16.14
N ILE A 303 -14.08 -19.72 -15.34
CA ILE A 303 -14.31 -19.80 -13.89
C ILE A 303 -13.48 -18.75 -13.14
N GLY A 304 -12.23 -18.53 -13.55
CA GLY A 304 -11.32 -17.58 -12.92
C GLY A 304 -11.59 -16.17 -13.40
N SER A 305 -11.21 -15.84 -14.64
CA SER A 305 -11.27 -14.45 -15.14
C SER A 305 -12.69 -13.88 -15.15
N PHE A 306 -13.64 -14.59 -15.77
CA PHE A 306 -15.00 -14.07 -15.92
C PHE A 306 -15.78 -14.06 -14.59
N PHE A 307 -15.61 -15.05 -13.72
CA PHE A 307 -16.31 -15.03 -12.43
C PHE A 307 -15.62 -14.13 -11.40
N MET A 308 -14.30 -14.17 -11.26
CA MET A 308 -13.58 -13.43 -10.21
C MET A 308 -13.64 -11.92 -10.43
N ILE A 309 -13.32 -11.45 -11.63
CA ILE A 309 -13.28 -10.00 -11.91
C ILE A 309 -14.70 -9.43 -11.82
N ASN A 310 -15.69 -10.11 -12.40
CA ASN A 310 -17.07 -9.64 -12.35
C ASN A 310 -17.65 -9.69 -10.94
N LEU A 311 -17.36 -10.72 -10.15
CA LEU A 311 -17.82 -10.79 -8.76
C LEU A 311 -17.14 -9.73 -7.90
N CYS A 312 -15.85 -9.46 -8.10
CA CYS A 312 -15.15 -8.36 -7.45
C CYS A 312 -15.79 -7.00 -7.80
N LEU A 313 -16.08 -6.75 -9.08
CA LEU A 313 -16.76 -5.53 -9.53
C LEU A 313 -18.16 -5.39 -8.90
N VAL A 314 -18.95 -6.47 -8.86
CA VAL A 314 -20.29 -6.47 -8.24
C VAL A 314 -20.19 -6.17 -6.74
N VAL A 315 -19.26 -6.80 -6.03
CA VAL A 315 -19.05 -6.55 -4.60
C VAL A 315 -18.59 -5.11 -4.35
N ILE A 316 -17.64 -4.59 -5.12
CA ILE A 316 -17.20 -3.20 -4.99
C ILE A 316 -18.34 -2.23 -5.31
N ALA A 317 -19.11 -2.47 -6.38
CA ALA A 317 -20.21 -1.60 -6.77
C ALA A 317 -21.35 -1.58 -5.74
N THR A 318 -21.74 -2.74 -5.22
CA THR A 318 -22.74 -2.85 -4.14
C THR A 318 -22.26 -2.16 -2.87
N GLN A 319 -21.02 -2.41 -2.44
CA GLN A 319 -20.44 -1.78 -1.26
C GLN A 319 -20.28 -0.28 -1.40
N PHE A 320 -19.84 0.20 -2.55
CA PHE A 320 -19.74 1.63 -2.82
C PHE A 320 -21.12 2.30 -2.81
N SER A 321 -22.14 1.64 -3.38
CA SER A 321 -23.53 2.11 -3.35
C SER A 321 -24.08 2.17 -1.92
N GLU A 322 -23.91 1.11 -1.12
CA GLU A 322 -24.35 1.04 0.27
C GLU A 322 -23.65 2.09 1.14
N THR A 323 -22.33 2.22 1.00
CA THR A 323 -21.54 3.20 1.74
C THR A 323 -21.95 4.63 1.39
N LYS A 324 -22.14 4.92 0.09
CA LYS A 324 -22.65 6.22 -0.38
C LYS A 324 -24.05 6.53 0.15
N GLN A 325 -24.93 5.53 0.21
CA GLN A 325 -26.27 5.69 0.79
C GLN A 325 -26.20 5.98 2.29
N ARG A 326 -25.37 5.26 3.04
CA ARG A 326 -25.15 5.47 4.49
C ARG A 326 -24.66 6.89 4.76
N GLU A 327 -23.64 7.34 4.04
CA GLU A 327 -23.11 8.71 4.18
C GLU A 327 -24.14 9.78 3.78
N SER A 328 -24.91 9.55 2.71
CA SER A 328 -25.99 10.46 2.31
C SER A 328 -27.10 10.57 3.36
N GLN A 329 -27.46 9.46 4.02
CA GLN A 329 -28.43 9.45 5.12
C GLN A 329 -27.89 10.21 6.34
N LEU A 330 -26.64 9.97 6.74
CA LEU A 330 -26.01 10.70 7.84
C LEU A 330 -25.97 12.21 7.58
N MET A 331 -25.66 12.62 6.34
CA MET A 331 -25.69 14.03 5.94
C MET A 331 -27.09 14.64 6.01
N LYS A 332 -28.14 13.88 5.63
CA LYS A 332 -29.53 14.32 5.79
C LYS A 332 -29.93 14.46 7.25
N GLU A 333 -29.57 13.50 8.10
CA GLU A 333 -29.84 13.56 9.55
C GLU A 333 -29.11 14.72 10.23
N GLN A 334 -27.84 14.97 9.85
CA GLN A 334 -27.10 16.15 10.33
C GLN A 334 -27.76 17.44 9.88
N ARG A 335 -28.24 17.54 8.63
CA ARG A 335 -28.98 18.70 8.14
C ARG A 335 -30.28 18.90 8.91
N VAL A 336 -31.05 17.83 9.17
CA VAL A 336 -32.29 17.91 9.97
C VAL A 336 -31.98 18.34 11.41
N ARG A 337 -30.95 17.77 12.05
CA ARG A 337 -30.50 18.18 13.39
C ARG A 337 -30.04 19.64 13.41
N PHE A 338 -29.35 20.11 12.37
CA PHE A 338 -28.95 21.51 12.26
C PHE A 338 -30.18 22.42 12.13
N MET A 339 -31.17 22.05 11.32
CA MET A 339 -32.42 22.82 11.18
C MET A 339 -33.27 22.82 12.46
N SER A 340 -33.33 21.70 13.19
CA SER A 340 -34.04 21.61 14.48
C SER A 340 -33.32 22.36 15.59
N ASN A 341 -31.99 22.33 15.61
CA ASN A 341 -31.19 23.08 16.58
C ASN A 341 -31.13 24.56 16.26
N ALA A 342 -31.13 24.96 14.98
CA ALA A 342 -31.25 26.37 14.57
C ALA A 342 -32.57 26.99 15.04
N SER A 343 -33.65 26.20 15.11
CA SER A 343 -34.93 26.64 15.69
C SER A 343 -34.92 26.69 17.23
N THR A 344 -33.95 26.05 17.90
CA THR A 344 -33.73 26.17 19.37
C THR A 344 -32.62 27.16 19.75
N LEU A 345 -31.73 27.51 18.83
CA LEU A 345 -30.57 28.41 19.00
C LEU A 345 -30.92 29.90 19.13
N ALA A 346 -32.20 30.28 18.96
CA ALA A 346 -32.67 31.57 19.48
C ALA A 346 -32.68 31.62 21.04
N SER A 347 -32.37 30.50 21.73
CA SER A 347 -32.45 30.42 23.20
C SER A 347 -31.27 29.74 23.91
N LEU A 348 -30.27 29.22 23.20
CA LEU A 348 -29.11 28.56 23.83
C LEU A 348 -27.81 29.11 23.25
N SER A 349 -27.16 29.98 24.03
CA SER A 349 -25.76 30.35 23.87
C SER A 349 -24.90 29.10 23.72
N GLU A 350 -24.00 29.12 22.73
CA GLU A 350 -23.10 28.05 22.32
C GLU A 350 -22.43 27.31 23.49
N PRO A 351 -22.28 25.97 23.43
CA PRO A 351 -21.39 25.26 24.35
C PRO A 351 -19.94 25.68 24.04
N GLY A 352 -19.30 26.28 25.05
CA GLY A 352 -17.92 26.75 24.99
C GLY A 352 -16.98 25.73 24.33
N SER A 353 -16.28 26.20 23.30
CA SER A 353 -15.29 25.39 22.60
C SER A 353 -14.17 24.96 23.55
N CYS A 354 -13.52 23.85 23.23
CA CYS A 354 -12.34 23.25 23.86
C CYS A 354 -11.20 24.24 24.24
N TYR A 355 -11.23 25.45 23.69
CA TYR A 355 -10.27 26.53 23.98
C TYR A 355 -10.46 27.19 25.36
N ASP A 356 -11.62 27.03 26.01
CA ASP A 356 -11.95 27.75 27.25
C ASP A 356 -11.10 27.28 28.45
N GLU A 357 -10.75 26.00 28.50
CA GLU A 357 -9.82 25.45 29.51
C GLU A 357 -8.36 25.82 29.23
N LEU A 358 -7.99 25.90 27.94
CA LEU A 358 -6.66 26.35 27.50
C LEU A 358 -6.43 27.83 27.84
N LEU A 359 -7.47 28.66 27.72
CA LEU A 359 -7.42 30.08 28.08
C LEU A 359 -7.28 30.26 29.60
N LYS A 360 -8.00 29.48 30.41
CA LYS A 360 -7.86 29.48 31.87
C LYS A 360 -6.44 29.09 32.30
N TYR A 361 -5.84 28.10 31.65
CA TYR A 361 -4.48 27.66 31.95
C TYR A 361 -3.43 28.71 31.56
N LEU A 362 -3.59 29.36 30.39
CA LEU A 362 -2.74 30.46 29.95
C LEU A 362 -2.82 31.67 30.90
N VAL A 363 -4.03 32.09 31.29
CA VAL A 363 -4.24 33.17 32.26
C VAL A 363 -3.63 32.81 33.62
N HIS A 364 -3.69 31.53 34.03
CA HIS A 364 -3.08 31.05 35.26
C HIS A 364 -1.54 31.14 35.22
N ILE A 365 -0.92 30.74 34.10
CA ILE A 365 0.53 30.85 33.89
C ILE A 365 0.97 32.31 33.87
N ILE A 366 0.25 33.19 33.17
CA ILE A 366 0.57 34.62 33.11
C ILE A 366 0.44 35.26 34.50
N ARG A 367 -0.62 34.95 35.27
CA ARG A 367 -0.76 35.44 36.66
C ARG A 367 0.35 34.92 37.57
N LYS A 368 0.77 33.66 37.40
CA LYS A 368 1.84 33.05 38.20
C LYS A 368 3.20 33.69 37.87
N GLY A 369 3.48 33.91 36.58
CA GLY A 369 4.66 34.62 36.09
C GLY A 369 4.69 36.09 36.53
N ALA A 370 3.57 36.81 36.45
CA ALA A 370 3.45 38.19 36.93
C ALA A 370 3.67 38.30 38.45
N LYS A 371 3.15 37.34 39.24
CA LYS A 371 3.39 37.28 40.69
C LYS A 371 4.85 36.99 41.03
N GLN A 372 5.50 36.07 40.30
CA GLN A 372 6.92 35.76 40.50
C GLN A 372 7.83 36.92 40.09
N ALA A 373 7.55 37.57 38.95
CA ALA A 373 8.25 38.77 38.51
C ALA A 373 8.07 39.93 39.50
N ALA A 374 6.85 40.15 40.01
CA ALA A 374 6.60 41.17 41.03
C ALA A 374 7.28 40.86 42.37
N HIS A 375 7.50 39.60 42.71
CA HIS A 375 8.27 39.19 43.90
C HIS A 375 9.77 39.37 43.71
N ALA A 376 10.31 38.99 42.55
CA ALA A 376 11.71 39.18 42.19
C ALA A 376 12.06 40.67 42.09
N CYS A 377 11.20 41.47 41.47
CA CYS A 377 11.38 42.91 41.35
C CYS A 377 11.27 43.61 42.71
N ARG A 378 10.35 43.19 43.60
CA ARG A 378 10.30 43.67 45.00
C ARG A 378 11.50 43.25 45.84
N PHE A 379 12.06 42.06 45.60
CA PHE A 379 13.26 41.58 46.27
C PHE A 379 14.52 42.36 45.82
N LEU A 380 14.63 42.62 44.51
CA LEU A 380 15.71 43.43 43.94
C LEU A 380 15.60 44.91 44.35
N ALA A 381 14.40 45.49 44.38
CA ALA A 381 14.17 46.86 44.85
C ALA A 381 14.50 47.05 46.34
N ARG A 382 14.20 46.05 47.19
CA ARG A 382 14.61 46.04 48.62
C ARG A 382 16.13 45.93 48.79
N ARG A 383 16.81 45.20 47.90
CA ARG A 383 18.28 45.07 47.92
C ARG A 383 18.99 46.32 47.37
N ALA A 384 18.29 47.12 46.57
CA ALA A 384 18.76 48.39 46.01
C ALA A 384 18.36 49.64 46.84
N GLY A 385 17.76 49.48 48.02
CA GLY A 385 17.49 50.60 48.95
C GLY A 385 16.30 51.51 48.58
N LEU A 386 15.39 51.08 47.69
CA LEU A 386 14.21 51.85 47.31
C LEU A 386 13.01 51.54 48.23
N ASN A 387 12.51 52.55 48.95
CA ASN A 387 11.27 52.48 49.73
C ASN A 387 10.04 52.44 48.81
N ILE A 388 9.32 51.33 48.77
CA ILE A 388 8.05 51.19 48.05
C ILE A 388 6.91 51.03 49.08
N ALA A 389 5.85 51.82 48.90
CA ALA A 389 4.66 51.86 49.76
C ALA A 389 3.89 50.52 49.82
N ASN A 390 3.28 50.26 50.98
CA ASN A 390 2.44 49.09 51.22
C ASN A 390 1.18 49.10 50.33
N SER A 391 0.82 47.93 49.80
CA SER A 391 -0.44 47.70 49.10
C SER A 391 -1.66 47.88 50.02
N PRO A 392 -2.82 48.35 49.51
CA PRO A 392 -4.02 48.51 50.31
C PRO A 392 -4.60 47.16 50.78
N PRO A 393 -5.35 47.14 51.90
CA PRO A 393 -5.91 45.93 52.48
C PRO A 393 -7.08 45.36 51.66
N PRO A 394 -7.46 44.08 51.85
CA PRO A 394 -8.50 43.42 51.09
C PRO A 394 -9.90 43.99 51.41
N THR A 395 -10.66 44.32 50.37
CA THR A 395 -12.04 44.80 50.45
C THR A 395 -12.99 43.66 50.86
N GLU A 396 -13.76 43.85 51.92
CA GLU A 396 -14.89 42.97 52.30
C GLU A 396 -16.01 43.00 51.23
N PRO A 397 -16.80 41.92 51.06
CA PRO A 397 -17.91 41.91 50.12
C PRO A 397 -19.10 42.72 50.65
N GLN A 398 -19.45 43.81 49.97
CA GLN A 398 -20.69 44.55 50.20
C GLN A 398 -21.92 43.69 49.84
N ARG A 399 -22.78 43.44 50.83
CA ARG A 399 -24.17 43.02 50.65
C ARG A 399 -24.98 44.16 50.02
N SER A 400 -25.40 44.00 48.77
CA SER A 400 -26.41 44.86 48.16
C SER A 400 -27.82 44.29 48.40
N GLN A 401 -28.59 44.98 49.25
CA GLN A 401 -30.04 44.84 49.36
C GLN A 401 -30.70 45.37 48.08
N SER A 402 -31.51 44.55 47.39
CA SER A 402 -32.53 45.04 46.45
C SER A 402 -33.87 44.36 46.73
N GLN A 403 -34.69 45.09 47.50
CA GLN A 403 -36.16 45.18 47.50
C GLN A 403 -37.02 43.94 47.18
N ARG A 404 -37.71 43.47 48.23
CA ARG A 404 -39.00 42.76 48.17
C ARG A 404 -40.12 43.69 47.67
N ARG A 405 -40.86 43.26 46.64
CA ARG A 405 -42.29 43.59 46.48
C ARG A 405 -43.10 42.29 46.35
N ARG A 406 -44.05 42.13 47.28
CA ARG A 406 -45.05 41.05 47.41
C ARG A 406 -45.98 40.94 46.19
N ARG A 407 -46.33 39.71 45.79
CA ARG A 407 -47.71 39.34 45.42
C ARG A 407 -47.98 37.86 45.75
N LYS A 408 -49.24 37.61 46.13
CA LYS A 408 -49.77 36.46 46.89
C LYS A 408 -49.91 35.17 46.07
N SER A 409 -49.94 34.06 46.80
CA SER A 409 -50.32 32.71 46.37
C SER A 409 -51.82 32.61 46.04
N SER A 410 -52.15 31.90 44.96
CA SER A 410 -53.44 31.24 44.76
C SER A 410 -53.19 29.82 44.23
N ARG A 411 -53.80 28.84 44.91
CA ARG A 411 -53.83 27.40 44.62
C ARG A 411 -54.68 27.09 43.38
N GLN A 412 -54.28 26.05 42.64
CA GLN A 412 -55.08 25.02 41.94
C GLN A 412 -54.16 24.41 40.86
N GLY A 413 -53.97 23.11 40.66
CA GLY A 413 -54.48 21.87 41.23
C GLY A 413 -53.69 20.72 40.58
N SER A 414 -53.75 19.54 41.22
CA SER A 414 -53.38 18.20 40.74
C SER A 414 -53.65 17.99 39.23
N VAL A 415 -52.92 17.13 38.49
CA VAL A 415 -53.08 15.66 38.52
C VAL A 415 -51.85 14.97 37.92
N SER A 416 -51.31 13.98 38.63
CA SER A 416 -50.53 12.86 38.05
C SER A 416 -51.49 11.74 37.68
N VAL A 417 -51.38 11.16 36.48
CA VAL A 417 -51.89 9.81 36.20
C VAL A 417 -50.83 9.00 35.47
N HIS A 418 -50.50 7.87 36.09
CA HIS A 418 -49.75 6.72 35.58
C HIS A 418 -50.29 6.18 34.25
N HIS A 419 -49.41 5.66 33.38
CA HIS A 419 -49.38 4.21 33.13
C HIS A 419 -48.10 3.75 32.39
N MET A 420 -47.40 2.80 33.01
CA MET A 420 -46.50 1.84 32.35
C MET A 420 -47.30 0.88 31.48
N VAL A 421 -46.76 0.44 30.34
CA VAL A 421 -46.76 -0.97 29.89
C VAL A 421 -45.51 -1.25 29.02
N HIS A 422 -44.72 -2.23 29.47
CA HIS A 422 -43.68 -2.97 28.75
C HIS A 422 -44.28 -3.96 27.72
N HIS A 423 -43.61 -4.23 26.59
CA HIS A 423 -43.04 -5.55 26.20
C HIS A 423 -42.89 -5.82 24.68
N HIS A 424 -41.74 -6.45 24.38
CA HIS A 424 -41.37 -7.37 23.29
C HIS A 424 -42.44 -8.05 22.41
N HIS A 425 -42.14 -8.15 21.10
CA HIS A 425 -41.88 -9.36 20.27
C HIS A 425 -42.06 -9.00 18.77
N GLN A 426 -41.10 -9.23 17.86
CA GLN A 426 -40.77 -10.46 17.12
C GLN A 426 -41.83 -10.87 16.07
N HIS A 427 -41.48 -10.74 14.77
CA HIS A 427 -41.63 -11.70 13.66
C HIS A 427 -42.03 -11.09 12.28
N HIS A 428 -41.29 -11.59 11.28
CA HIS A 428 -41.61 -11.90 9.88
C HIS A 428 -42.56 -10.99 9.06
N HIS A 429 -42.04 -10.55 7.92
CA HIS A 429 -42.34 -11.20 6.65
C HIS A 429 -41.13 -11.18 5.72
#